data_AF-E1NS19-F1
#
_entry.id   AF-E1NS19-F1
#
_cell.length_a   1.000
_cell.length_b   1.000
_cell.length_c   1.000
_cell.angle_alpha   90.00
_cell.angle_beta   90.00
_cell.angle_gamma   90.00
#
_symmetry.space_group_name_H-M   'P 1'
#
loop_
_entity.id
_entity.type
_entity.pdbx_description
1 polymer ?
#
loop_
_entity_poly.entity_id
_entity_poly.type
_entity_poly.pdbx_seq_one_letter_code
_entity_poly.pdbx_strand_id
1 'polypeptide(L)'
;MIDEEYLSEIISARLHQILDRVGKGLKEHAAFNLPGGIVITGGNSEIQGTDDLVKNSYNIKVKMYQSGQPGLKNAIYAVALGVITYAYNLSDINYLANSVIYGSQHTDDVKDIISKSKSVFFKKQRSEDENNRELEYNDNIQQGSHEDDANNGKVKKKESHSLIL
;
A
#
# COMPACT_ATOMS: atom_id res chain seq x y z
N MET A 1 -18.30 -30.85 -9.74
CA MET A 1 -18.01 -29.75 -8.81
C MET A 1 -16.50 -29.76 -8.60
N ILE A 2 -15.83 -28.62 -8.68
CA ILE A 2 -14.37 -28.53 -8.52
C ILE A 2 -14.08 -28.30 -7.04
N ASP A 3 -13.15 -29.06 -6.48
CA ASP A 3 -12.70 -28.92 -5.09
C ASP A 3 -11.52 -27.93 -4.99
N GLU A 4 -11.34 -27.33 -3.82
CA GLU A 4 -10.24 -26.38 -3.53
C GLU A 4 -8.87 -27.04 -3.64
N GLU A 5 -8.76 -28.30 -3.21
CA GLU A 5 -7.54 -29.11 -3.32
C GLU A 5 -7.13 -29.30 -4.77
N TYR A 6 -8.08 -29.67 -5.64
CA TYR A 6 -7.82 -29.85 -7.07
C TYR A 6 -7.38 -28.56 -7.77
N LEU A 7 -8.01 -27.42 -7.42
CA LEU A 7 -7.60 -26.13 -7.96
C LEU A 7 -6.19 -25.73 -7.49
N SER A 8 -5.89 -25.98 -6.22
CA SER A 8 -4.58 -25.71 -5.62
C SER A 8 -3.48 -26.56 -6.25
N GLU A 9 -3.76 -27.81 -6.59
CA GLU A 9 -2.83 -28.69 -7.30
C GLU A 9 -2.45 -28.11 -8.68
N ILE A 10 -3.44 -27.64 -9.44
CA ILE A 10 -3.22 -27.01 -10.76
C ILE A 10 -2.39 -25.72 -10.62
N ILE A 11 -2.73 -24.86 -9.66
CA ILE A 11 -2.03 -23.59 -9.43
C ILE A 11 -0.59 -23.85 -9.00
N SER A 12 -0.37 -24.76 -8.06
CA SER A 12 0.95 -25.13 -7.54
C SER A 12 1.85 -25.71 -8.64
N ALA A 13 1.32 -26.62 -9.45
CA ALA A 13 2.05 -27.18 -10.59
C ALA A 13 2.48 -26.09 -11.58
N ARG A 14 1.62 -25.10 -11.84
CA ARG A 14 1.96 -23.97 -12.72
C ARG A 14 3.02 -23.05 -12.11
N LEU A 15 2.94 -22.76 -10.81
CA LEU A 15 3.94 -21.97 -10.09
C LEU A 15 5.31 -22.65 -10.12
N HIS A 16 5.38 -23.96 -9.83
CA HIS A 16 6.59 -24.76 -9.98
C HIS A 16 7.18 -24.63 -11.38
N GLN A 17 6.35 -24.79 -12.41
CA GLN A 17 6.82 -24.70 -13.80
C GLN A 17 7.32 -23.30 -14.19
N ILE A 18 6.76 -22.23 -13.63
CA ILE A 18 7.24 -20.86 -13.84
C ILE A 18 8.60 -20.68 -13.16
N LEU A 19 8.72 -21.15 -11.91
CA LEU A 19 9.97 -21.07 -11.17
C LEU A 19 11.06 -21.90 -11.83
N ASP A 20 10.81 -23.14 -12.25
CA ASP A 20 11.80 -23.93 -12.98
C ASP A 20 12.34 -23.21 -14.23
N ARG A 21 11.48 -22.47 -14.94
CA ARG A 21 11.90 -21.69 -16.11
C ARG A 21 12.76 -20.49 -15.71
N VAL A 22 12.33 -19.71 -14.72
CA VAL A 22 13.06 -18.52 -14.26
C VAL A 22 14.38 -18.93 -13.59
N GLY A 23 14.35 -19.97 -12.76
CA GLY A 23 15.49 -20.51 -12.03
C GLY A 23 16.61 -21.03 -12.92
N LYS A 24 16.30 -21.56 -14.12
CA LYS A 24 17.32 -21.91 -15.11
C LYS A 24 18.16 -20.69 -15.53
N GLY A 25 17.51 -19.58 -15.88
CA GLY A 25 18.20 -18.34 -16.23
C GLY A 25 18.94 -17.71 -15.05
N LEU A 26 18.36 -17.76 -13.85
CA LEU A 26 19.03 -17.26 -12.64
C LEU A 26 20.29 -18.06 -12.28
N LYS A 27 20.24 -19.38 -12.44
CA LYS A 27 21.37 -20.28 -12.19
C LYS A 27 22.52 -20.02 -13.16
N GLU A 28 22.21 -19.78 -14.43
CA GLU A 28 23.21 -19.48 -15.47
C GLU A 28 24.05 -18.24 -15.12
N HIS A 29 23.44 -17.24 -14.49
CA HIS A 29 24.11 -16.01 -14.07
C HIS A 29 24.59 -16.00 -12.61
N ALA A 30 24.65 -17.17 -11.95
CA ALA A 30 25.03 -17.32 -10.54
C ALA A 30 24.24 -16.41 -9.58
N ALA A 31 23.01 -16.02 -9.93
CA ALA A 31 22.21 -15.05 -9.18
C ALA A 31 21.86 -15.54 -7.77
N PHE A 32 21.79 -16.86 -7.57
CA PHE A 32 21.51 -17.50 -6.29
C PHE A 32 22.61 -17.34 -5.24
N ASN A 33 23.84 -16.99 -5.65
CA ASN A 33 24.96 -16.75 -4.74
C ASN A 33 24.96 -15.32 -4.18
N LEU A 34 24.07 -14.45 -4.67
CA LEU A 34 23.98 -13.06 -4.23
C LEU A 34 23.36 -12.98 -2.83
N PRO A 35 23.94 -12.19 -1.90
CA PRO A 35 23.47 -12.12 -0.51
C PRO A 35 22.12 -11.42 -0.34
N GLY A 36 21.59 -10.79 -1.40
CA GLY A 36 20.32 -10.04 -1.36
C GLY A 36 19.08 -10.92 -1.27
N GLY A 37 19.18 -12.21 -1.63
CA GLY A 37 18.03 -13.10 -1.72
C GLY A 37 17.07 -12.74 -2.87
N ILE A 38 15.83 -13.23 -2.78
CA ILE A 38 14.80 -13.07 -3.82
C ILE A 38 13.70 -12.16 -3.28
N VAL A 39 13.26 -11.20 -4.10
CA VAL A 39 12.07 -10.38 -3.82
C VAL A 39 10.99 -10.69 -4.84
N ILE A 40 9.80 -11.08 -4.38
CA ILE A 40 8.65 -11.38 -5.26
C ILE A 40 7.69 -10.21 -5.24
N THR A 41 7.14 -9.88 -6.40
CA THR A 41 6.19 -8.78 -6.56
C THR A 41 5.21 -9.04 -7.71
N GLY A 42 4.29 -8.10 -7.97
CA GLY A 42 3.22 -8.20 -8.96
C GLY A 42 1.99 -8.92 -8.42
N GLY A 43 0.92 -9.00 -9.22
CA GLY A 43 -0.35 -9.57 -8.74
C GLY A 43 -0.28 -11.05 -8.36
N ASN A 44 0.55 -11.84 -9.06
CA ASN A 44 0.69 -13.27 -8.78
C ASN A 44 1.40 -13.54 -7.44
N SER A 45 2.07 -12.55 -6.84
CA SER A 45 2.68 -12.72 -5.53
C SER A 45 1.65 -12.76 -4.40
N GLU A 46 0.41 -12.33 -4.64
CA GLU A 46 -0.66 -12.39 -3.65
C GLU A 46 -1.25 -13.81 -3.50
N ILE A 47 -0.83 -14.77 -4.35
CA ILE A 47 -1.23 -16.18 -4.20
C ILE A 47 -0.60 -16.73 -2.91
N GLN A 48 -1.45 -17.33 -2.07
CA GLN A 48 -1.02 -17.92 -0.80
C GLN A 48 0.00 -19.04 -1.02
N GLY A 49 1.03 -19.07 -0.17
CA GLY A 49 2.09 -20.10 -0.22
C GLY A 49 3.13 -19.90 -1.33
N THR A 50 3.04 -18.82 -2.11
CA THR A 50 4.04 -18.51 -3.15
C THR A 50 5.43 -18.31 -2.55
N ASP A 51 5.53 -17.63 -1.40
CA ASP A 51 6.82 -17.37 -0.75
C ASP A 51 7.48 -18.66 -0.26
N ASP A 52 6.71 -19.58 0.33
CA ASP A 52 7.20 -20.88 0.78
C ASP A 52 7.61 -21.77 -0.39
N LEU A 53 6.82 -21.77 -1.46
CA LEU A 53 7.13 -22.51 -2.68
C LEU A 53 8.46 -22.04 -3.28
N VAL A 54 8.70 -20.72 -3.38
CA VAL A 54 9.99 -20.17 -3.87
C VAL A 54 11.15 -20.47 -2.92
N LYS A 55 10.95 -20.33 -1.60
CA LYS A 55 11.98 -20.68 -0.60
C LYS A 55 12.40 -22.14 -0.74
N ASN A 56 11.43 -23.05 -0.88
CA ASN A 56 11.68 -24.48 -0.98
C ASN A 56 12.35 -24.85 -2.31
N SER A 57 11.97 -24.22 -3.42
CA SER A 57 12.57 -24.49 -4.74
C SER A 57 14.03 -24.05 -4.85
N TYR A 58 14.42 -22.94 -4.19
CA TYR A 58 15.78 -22.37 -4.36
C TYR A 58 16.66 -22.38 -3.11
N ASN A 59 16.11 -22.69 -1.94
CA ASN A 59 16.81 -22.66 -0.64
C ASN A 59 17.49 -21.31 -0.33
N ILE A 60 16.81 -20.20 -0.67
CA ILE A 60 17.32 -18.82 -0.50
C ILE A 60 16.27 -18.00 0.25
N LYS A 61 16.72 -16.94 0.92
CA LYS A 61 15.83 -15.99 1.59
C LYS A 61 14.91 -15.31 0.58
N VAL A 62 13.60 -15.39 0.81
CA VAL A 62 12.57 -14.74 0.00
C VAL A 62 11.87 -13.66 0.81
N LYS A 63 11.58 -12.52 0.19
CA LYS A 63 10.74 -11.45 0.75
C LYS A 63 9.64 -11.09 -0.24
N MET A 64 8.44 -10.86 0.28
CA MET A 64 7.33 -10.33 -0.51
C MET A 64 7.38 -8.81 -0.49
N TYR A 65 7.34 -8.18 -1.66
CA TYR A 65 7.23 -6.74 -1.76
C TYR A 65 5.77 -6.33 -1.96
N GLN A 66 5.31 -5.45 -1.08
CA GLN A 66 4.06 -4.70 -1.21
C GLN A 66 4.36 -3.21 -1.04
N SER A 67 3.56 -2.38 -1.69
CA SER A 67 3.70 -0.93 -1.53
C SER A 67 3.32 -0.45 -0.13
N GLY A 68 4.10 0.48 0.40
CA GLY A 68 3.86 1.10 1.72
C GLY A 68 2.88 2.28 1.70
N GLN A 69 2.45 2.73 0.51
CA GLN A 69 1.62 3.93 0.36
C GLN A 69 0.16 3.66 0.79
N PRO A 70 -0.48 4.54 1.60
CA PRO A 70 -1.90 4.41 1.95
C PRO A 70 -2.77 4.32 0.70
N GLY A 71 -3.71 3.37 0.68
CA GLY A 71 -4.59 3.12 -0.48
C GLY A 71 -3.95 2.31 -1.62
N LEU A 72 -2.63 2.03 -1.57
CA LEU A 72 -1.90 1.27 -2.59
C LEU A 72 -1.15 0.08 -1.99
N LYS A 73 -1.65 -0.50 -0.88
CA LYS A 73 -1.03 -1.64 -0.20
C LYS A 73 -1.31 -2.95 -0.92
N ASN A 74 -0.74 -3.12 -2.11
CA ASN A 74 -0.85 -4.32 -2.92
C ASN A 74 0.39 -4.47 -3.81
N ALA A 75 0.84 -5.71 -4.04
CA ALA A 75 2.01 -6.00 -4.89
C ALA A 75 1.80 -5.68 -6.38
N ILE A 76 0.56 -5.56 -6.87
CA ILE A 76 0.23 -5.15 -8.25
C ILE A 76 0.84 -3.78 -8.60
N TYR A 77 0.90 -2.86 -7.64
CA TYR A 77 1.37 -1.49 -7.88
C TYR A 77 2.89 -1.35 -7.97
N ALA A 78 3.65 -2.42 -7.74
CA ALA A 78 5.11 -2.36 -7.66
C ALA A 78 5.77 -1.81 -8.93
N VAL A 79 5.28 -2.22 -10.11
CA VAL A 79 5.83 -1.76 -11.38
C VAL A 79 5.59 -0.26 -11.58
N ALA A 80 4.34 0.19 -11.41
CA ALA A 80 3.98 1.59 -11.58
C ALA A 80 4.76 2.49 -10.60
N LEU A 81 4.83 2.10 -9.33
CA LEU A 81 5.59 2.84 -8.32
C LEU A 81 7.09 2.80 -8.59
N GLY A 82 7.63 1.68 -9.11
CA GLY A 82 9.04 1.59 -9.50
C GLY A 82 9.39 2.60 -10.59
N VAL A 83 8.55 2.72 -11.63
CA VAL A 83 8.75 3.69 -12.72
C VAL A 83 8.61 5.13 -12.21
N ILE A 84 7.58 5.43 -11.41
CA ILE A 84 7.37 6.77 -10.85
C ILE A 84 8.56 7.14 -9.93
N THR A 85 8.98 6.22 -9.06
CA THR A 85 10.11 6.44 -8.14
C THR A 85 11.40 6.64 -8.90
N TYR A 86 11.62 5.90 -9.99
CA TYR A 86 12.76 6.10 -10.87
C TYR A 86 12.76 7.50 -11.50
N ALA A 87 11.63 7.90 -12.10
CA ALA A 87 11.50 9.22 -12.72
C ALA A 87 11.65 10.36 -11.70
N TYR A 88 11.11 10.18 -10.49
CA TYR A 88 11.17 11.16 -9.41
C TYR A 88 12.59 11.34 -8.85
N ASN A 89 13.37 10.27 -8.74
CA ASN A 89 14.75 10.31 -8.23
C ASN A 89 15.79 10.53 -9.33
N LEU A 90 15.38 10.84 -10.55
CA LEU A 90 16.28 11.08 -11.66
C LEU A 90 17.00 12.42 -11.47
N SER A 91 18.33 12.41 -11.44
CA SER A 91 19.10 13.66 -11.38
C SER A 91 18.99 14.46 -12.68
N ASP A 92 19.21 15.77 -12.60
CA ASP A 92 19.16 16.66 -13.77
C ASP A 92 20.12 16.21 -14.89
N ILE A 93 21.31 15.71 -14.52
CA ILE A 93 22.29 15.19 -15.48
C ILE A 93 21.73 13.96 -16.20
N ASN A 94 21.13 13.02 -15.46
CA ASN A 94 20.53 11.84 -16.05
C ASN A 94 19.30 12.18 -16.89
N TYR A 95 18.52 13.19 -16.50
CA TYR A 95 17.41 13.70 -17.30
C TYR A 95 17.88 14.27 -18.65
N LEU A 96 18.92 15.11 -18.62
CA LEU A 96 19.54 15.67 -19.82
C LEU A 96 20.11 14.57 -20.72
N ALA A 97 20.89 13.64 -20.16
CA ALA A 97 21.44 12.51 -20.90
C ALA A 97 20.33 11.68 -21.58
N ASN A 98 19.26 11.37 -20.84
CA ASN A 98 18.11 10.64 -21.39
C ASN A 98 17.40 11.44 -22.50
N SER A 99 17.25 12.76 -22.37
CA SER A 99 16.63 13.60 -23.42
C SER A 99 17.42 13.62 -24.72
N VAL A 100 18.76 13.53 -24.65
CA VAL A 100 19.63 13.50 -25.83
C VAL A 100 19.65 12.12 -26.46
N ILE A 101 19.73 11.05 -25.64
CA ILE A 101 19.77 9.66 -26.13
C ILE A 101 18.43 9.25 -26.74
N TYR A 102 17.33 9.57 -26.08
CA TYR A 102 15.98 9.17 -26.52
C TYR A 102 15.31 10.21 -27.42
N GLY A 103 15.93 11.38 -27.62
CA GLY A 103 15.36 12.52 -28.34
C GLY A 103 14.23 13.17 -27.55
N SER A 104 14.07 14.51 -27.64
CA SER A 104 12.99 15.23 -26.97
C SER A 104 11.64 14.95 -27.64
N GLN A 105 11.06 13.77 -27.44
CA GLN A 105 9.76 13.45 -28.03
C GLN A 105 8.56 13.73 -27.13
N HIS A 106 8.74 14.17 -25.87
CA HIS A 106 7.61 14.67 -25.07
C HIS A 106 8.09 15.61 -23.95
N THR A 107 8.17 16.92 -24.22
CA THR A 107 8.28 17.93 -23.14
C THR A 107 7.25 19.06 -23.24
N ASP A 108 6.49 19.13 -24.34
CA ASP A 108 5.53 20.22 -24.52
C ASP A 108 4.16 19.91 -23.86
N ASP A 109 3.74 18.64 -23.79
CA ASP A 109 2.39 18.29 -23.31
C ASP A 109 2.25 18.15 -21.77
N VAL A 110 3.33 17.86 -21.04
CA VAL A 110 3.25 17.53 -19.59
C VAL A 110 3.08 18.78 -18.72
N LYS A 111 3.59 19.94 -19.16
CA LYS A 111 3.44 21.23 -18.44
C LYS A 111 1.98 21.68 -18.37
N ASP A 112 1.18 21.36 -19.39
CA ASP A 112 -0.24 21.71 -19.45
C ASP A 112 -1.11 20.83 -18.54
N ILE A 113 -0.77 19.54 -18.38
CA ILE A 113 -1.54 18.59 -17.54
C ILE A 113 -1.39 18.93 -16.04
N ILE A 114 -0.19 19.32 -15.60
CA ILE A 114 0.08 19.69 -14.20
C ILE A 114 -0.61 21.02 -13.84
N SER A 115 -0.68 21.96 -14.79
CA SER A 115 -1.36 23.25 -14.58
C SER A 115 -2.89 23.13 -14.57
N LYS A 116 -3.46 22.19 -15.35
CA LYS A 116 -4.92 21.98 -15.43
C LYS A 116 -5.48 21.12 -14.28
N SER A 117 -4.72 20.15 -13.78
CA SER A 117 -5.17 19.30 -12.66
C SER A 117 -5.22 20.05 -11.32
N LYS A 118 -4.39 21.07 -11.11
CA LYS A 118 -4.40 21.88 -9.88
C LYS A 118 -5.68 22.72 -9.70
N SER A 119 -6.42 23.02 -10.77
CA SER A 119 -7.66 23.83 -10.69
C SER A 119 -8.94 23.02 -10.43
N VAL A 120 -8.93 21.71 -10.72
CA VAL A 120 -10.13 20.86 -10.60
C VAL A 120 -10.31 20.31 -9.17
N PHE A 121 -9.22 20.09 -8.43
CA PHE A 121 -9.31 19.57 -7.05
C PHE A 121 -9.79 20.58 -6.00
N PHE A 122 -9.79 21.88 -6.28
CA PHE A 122 -10.18 22.93 -5.31
C PHE A 122 -11.57 23.52 -5.55
N LYS A 123 -12.42 22.95 -6.42
CA LYS A 123 -13.76 23.48 -6.66
C LYS A 123 -14.87 22.45 -6.42
N LYS A 124 -14.99 21.96 -5.19
CA LYS A 124 -16.29 21.50 -4.67
C LYS A 124 -16.87 22.61 -3.79
N GLN A 125 -17.81 23.38 -4.35
CA GLN A 125 -18.65 24.29 -3.57
C GLN A 125 -19.59 23.43 -2.71
N ARG A 126 -19.46 23.54 -1.40
CA ARG A 126 -20.35 22.90 -0.42
C ARG A 126 -21.67 23.70 -0.43
N SER A 127 -22.79 23.06 -0.75
CA SER A 127 -24.12 23.65 -0.66
C SER A 127 -24.50 23.86 0.81
N GLU A 128 -25.12 25.00 1.12
CA GLU A 128 -25.44 25.49 2.47
C GLU A 128 -26.39 24.56 3.27
N ASP A 129 -27.03 23.60 2.61
CA ASP A 129 -28.00 22.67 3.21
C ASP A 129 -27.40 21.62 4.18
N GLU A 130 -26.07 21.41 4.19
CA GLU A 130 -25.42 20.48 5.12
C GLU A 130 -25.16 21.10 6.50
N ASN A 131 -25.02 22.43 6.59
CA ASN A 131 -24.72 23.09 7.87
C ASN A 131 -25.91 23.01 8.85
N ASN A 132 -27.15 23.05 8.34
CA ASN A 132 -28.34 23.05 9.20
C ASN A 132 -28.58 21.68 9.88
N ARG A 133 -28.22 20.57 9.23
CA ARG A 133 -28.42 19.23 9.80
C ARG A 133 -27.40 18.89 10.89
N GLU A 134 -26.20 19.43 10.79
CA GLU A 134 -25.13 19.28 11.80
C GLU A 134 -25.42 20.11 13.05
N LEU A 135 -26.06 21.27 12.90
CA LEU A 135 -26.51 22.09 14.04
C LEU A 135 -27.69 21.45 14.78
N GLU A 136 -28.66 20.85 14.06
CA GLU A 136 -29.77 20.11 14.69
C GLU A 136 -29.30 18.87 15.47
N TYR A 137 -28.23 18.18 15.04
CA TYR A 137 -27.71 17.03 15.78
C TYR A 137 -27.02 17.44 17.09
N ASN A 138 -26.29 18.57 17.08
CA ASN A 138 -25.56 19.04 18.27
C ASN A 138 -26.46 19.68 19.34
N ASP A 139 -27.56 20.34 18.96
CA ASP A 139 -28.52 20.87 19.93
C ASP A 139 -29.28 19.76 20.66
N ASN A 140 -29.58 18.65 19.96
CA ASN A 140 -30.32 17.52 20.54
C ASN A 140 -29.49 16.68 21.53
N ILE A 141 -28.15 16.72 21.43
CA ILE A 141 -27.24 16.00 22.35
C ILE A 141 -27.11 16.72 23.70
N GLN A 142 -27.32 18.05 23.77
CA GLN A 142 -27.18 18.80 25.02
C GLN A 142 -28.45 18.84 25.90
N GLN A 143 -29.63 18.48 25.37
CA GLN A 143 -30.89 18.50 26.13
C GLN A 143 -31.35 17.12 26.66
N GLY A 144 -30.57 16.04 26.43
CA GLY A 144 -31.00 14.67 26.71
C GLY A 144 -30.31 13.91 27.85
N SER A 145 -29.57 14.57 28.76
CA SER A 145 -28.91 13.85 29.87
C SER A 145 -29.20 14.45 31.25
N HIS A 146 -30.44 14.25 31.70
CA HIS A 146 -30.77 14.20 33.13
C HIS A 146 -31.77 13.05 33.37
N GLU A 147 -31.56 12.34 34.49
CA GLU A 147 -32.39 11.28 35.11
C GLU A 147 -32.28 9.88 34.45
N ASP A 148 -32.05 8.75 35.13
CA ASP A 148 -31.81 8.37 36.52
C ASP A 148 -31.12 6.99 36.50
N ASP A 149 -30.24 6.69 37.47
CA ASP A 149 -30.32 5.45 38.25
C ASP A 149 -29.15 5.34 39.23
N ALA A 150 -29.48 5.55 40.49
CA ALA A 150 -28.65 5.26 41.64
C ALA A 150 -28.95 3.84 42.14
N ASN A 151 -27.94 2.94 42.21
CA ASN A 151 -27.77 2.10 43.41
C ASN A 151 -26.40 1.42 43.54
N ASN A 152 -25.64 1.93 44.52
CA ASN A 152 -24.95 1.22 45.62
C ASN A 152 -23.88 0.15 45.35
N GLY A 153 -22.67 0.44 45.86
CA GLY A 153 -21.60 -0.53 46.09
C GLY A 153 -20.40 0.08 46.81
N LYS A 154 -20.57 0.39 48.09
CA LYS A 154 -19.58 0.94 49.04
C LYS A 154 -18.17 0.31 48.95
N VAL A 155 -17.10 1.11 48.79
CA VAL A 155 -15.84 0.98 49.56
C VAL A 155 -15.21 2.37 49.78
N LYS A 156 -14.69 2.56 50.99
CA LYS A 156 -14.35 3.82 51.68
C LYS A 156 -13.20 4.64 51.08
N LYS A 157 -13.45 5.95 51.11
CA LYS A 157 -12.53 7.10 51.05
C LYS A 157 -11.42 7.02 52.11
N LYS A 158 -10.17 7.27 51.72
CA LYS A 158 -9.18 7.97 52.55
C LYS A 158 -8.47 8.98 51.66
N GLU A 159 -8.85 10.24 51.84
CA GLU A 159 -8.07 11.40 51.41
C GLU A 159 -6.78 11.48 52.25
N SER A 160 -5.68 11.84 51.61
CA SER A 160 -4.77 12.84 52.18
C SER A 160 -4.02 13.54 51.06
N HIS A 161 -4.27 14.84 50.98
CA HIS A 161 -3.50 15.85 50.28
C HIS A 161 -2.00 15.71 50.52
N SER A 162 -1.20 16.02 49.50
CA SER A 162 -0.25 17.14 49.61
C SER A 162 0.14 17.66 48.22
N LEU A 163 0.08 18.98 48.14
CA LEU A 163 0.45 19.88 47.06
C LEU A 163 2.00 20.00 46.93
N ILE A 164 2.45 20.47 45.74
CA ILE A 164 3.67 21.26 45.47
C ILE A 164 5.00 20.44 45.55
N LEU A 165 5.88 20.42 44.54
CA LEU A 165 6.53 21.52 43.80
C LEU A 165 6.77 21.13 42.33
#